data_AF-A0A8S8XJT1-F1
#
_entry.id   AF-A0A8S8XJT1-F1
#
_cell.length_a   1.000
_cell.length_b   1.000
_cell.length_c   1.000
_cell.angle_alpha   90.00
_cell.angle_beta   90.00
_cell.angle_gamma   90.00
#
_symmetry.space_group_name_H-M   'P 1'
#
loop_
_entity.id
_entity.type
_entity.pdbx_description
1 polymer ?
#
loop_
_entity_poly.entity_id
_entity_poly.type
_entity_poly.pdbx_seq_one_letter_code
_entity_poly.pdbx_strand_id
1 'polypeptide(L)' 'MTTYPIVEIFHSVQGEAYHAGIPHVFVKFGNCNLRCEWCDTDFFTYTEMELSDIIDKVLSYNCER' A
#
# COMPACT_ATOMS: atom_id res chain seq x y z
N MET A 1 -11.49 13.67 -12.43
CA MET A 1 -10.53 12.56 -12.27
C MET A 1 -10.29 12.43 -10.77
N THR A 2 -10.34 11.20 -10.26
CA THR A 2 -10.31 10.94 -8.81
C THR A 2 -8.96 10.36 -8.48
N THR A 3 -8.18 11.09 -7.68
CA THR A 3 -6.88 10.65 -7.20
C THR A 3 -6.99 10.00 -5.82
N TYR A 4 -5.99 9.19 -5.50
CA TYR A 4 -5.83 8.54 -4.21
C TYR A 4 -4.45 8.89 -3.62
N PRO A 5 -4.36 9.19 -2.31
CA PRO A 5 -3.09 9.42 -1.65
C PRO A 5 -2.39 8.08 -1.41
N ILE A 6 -1.24 7.87 -2.04
CA ILE A 6 -0.45 6.63 -1.95
C ILE A 6 0.94 6.96 -1.41
N VAL A 7 1.33 6.28 -0.32
CA VAL A 7 2.68 6.35 0.26
C VAL A 7 3.63 5.49 -0.57
N GLU A 8 3.27 4.22 -0.76
CA GLU A 8 4.07 3.27 -1.53
C GLU A 8 3.24 2.07 -2.01
N ILE A 9 3.71 1.45 -3.09
CA ILE A 9 3.22 0.17 -3.62
C ILE A 9 4.44 -0.74 -3.80
N PHE A 10 4.43 -1.93 -3.19
CA PHE A 10 5.55 -2.87 -3.27
C PHE A 10 5.09 -4.32 -3.16
N HIS A 11 5.93 -5.25 -3.62
CA HIS A 11 5.71 -6.69 -3.54
C HIS A 11 6.64 -7.30 -2.47
N SER A 12 6.05 -8.03 -1.53
CA SER A 12 6.78 -8.70 -0.44
C SER A 12 5.97 -9.88 0.09
N VAL A 13 6.43 -10.49 1.18
CA VAL A 13 5.72 -11.56 1.89
C VAL A 13 4.92 -10.95 3.04
N GLN A 14 3.66 -11.35 3.21
CA GLN A 14 2.85 -10.95 4.36
C GLN A 14 3.48 -11.48 5.65
N GLY A 15 3.72 -10.60 6.61
CA GLY A 15 4.39 -10.93 7.87
C GLY A 15 3.45 -11.35 9.00
N GLU A 16 2.15 -11.10 8.85
CA GLU A 16 1.22 -11.13 9.98
C GLU A 16 -0.02 -12.00 9.76
N ALA A 17 -0.54 -12.48 10.89
CA ALA A 17 -1.82 -13.18 11.02
C ALA A 17 -1.94 -14.41 10.11
N TYR A 18 -3.16 -14.69 9.66
CA TYR A 18 -3.53 -15.92 8.94
C TYR A 18 -2.76 -16.12 7.62
N HIS A 19 -2.31 -15.04 6.98
CA HIS A 19 -1.60 -15.08 5.71
C HIS A 19 -0.09 -14.85 5.85
N ALA A 20 0.45 -14.92 7.07
CA ALA A 20 1.88 -14.83 7.29
C ALA A 20 2.62 -15.88 6.44
N GLY A 21 3.65 -15.45 5.71
CA GLY A 21 4.44 -16.28 4.80
C GLY A 21 3.97 -16.31 3.34
N ILE A 22 2.86 -15.66 3.00
CA ILE A 22 2.30 -15.68 1.64
C ILE A 22 2.67 -14.39 0.86
N PRO A 23 3.15 -14.47 -0.40
CA PRO A 23 3.42 -13.31 -1.25
C PRO A 23 2.20 -12.40 -1.46
N HIS A 24 2.40 -11.09 -1.38
CA HIS A 24 1.38 -10.06 -1.58
C HIS A 24 1.97 -8.78 -2.19
N VAL A 25 1.16 -8.12 -3.01
CA VAL A 25 1.37 -6.70 -3.32
C VAL A 25 0.68 -5.86 -2.25
N PHE A 26 1.45 -4.98 -1.61
CA PHE A 26 0.96 -4.02 -0.63
C PHE A 26 0.72 -2.68 -1.30
N VAL A 27 -0.43 -2.08 -1.03
CA VAL A 27 -0.77 -0.69 -1.40
C VAL A 27 -0.98 0.08 -0.12
N LYS A 28 0.00 0.91 0.27
CA LYS A 28 -0.10 1.74 1.48
C LYS A 28 -0.71 3.09 1.11
N PHE A 29 -1.93 3.32 1.58
CA PHE A 29 -2.60 4.61 1.45
C PHE A 29 -2.00 5.64 2.40
N GLY A 30 -1.92 6.88 1.93
CA GLY A 30 -1.60 8.04 2.75
C GLY A 30 -2.82 8.57 3.48
N ASN A 31 -2.53 9.44 4.45
CA ASN A 31 -3.47 10.08 5.36
C ASN A 31 -4.17 9.10 6.34
N CYS A 32 -4.28 9.51 7.60
CA CYS A 32 -4.98 8.75 8.62
C CYS A 32 -5.78 9.72 9.51
N ASN A 33 -7.01 9.35 9.85
CA ASN A 33 -7.87 10.14 10.74
C ASN A 33 -7.51 9.96 12.22
N LEU A 34 -6.65 9.01 12.56
CA LEU A 34 -6.13 8.79 13.91
C LEU A 34 -4.80 9.52 14.13
N ARG A 35 -4.39 9.64 15.41
CA ARG A 35 -3.14 10.28 15.85
C ARG A 35 -2.45 9.41 16.89
N CYS A 36 -2.16 8.16 16.53
CA CYS A 36 -1.56 7.19 17.43
C CYS A 36 -0.09 7.54 17.70
N GLU A 37 0.30 7.67 18.97
CA GLU A 37 1.68 7.99 19.39
C GLU A 37 2.67 6.86 19.10
N TRP A 38 2.17 5.63 18.94
CA TRP A 38 2.93 4.41 18.69
C TRP A 38 2.91 3.96 17.23
N CYS A 39 2.54 4.85 16.30
CA CYS A 39 2.57 4.54 14.88
C CYS A 39 4.01 4.59 14.36
N ASP A 40 4.44 3.50 13.70
CA ASP A 40 5.78 3.34 13.14
C ASP A 40 5.87 3.68 11.65
N THR A 41 4.76 4.03 11.02
CA THR A 41 4.63 4.25 9.58
C THR A 41 4.31 5.72 9.31
N ASP A 42 5.04 6.34 8.37
CA ASP A 42 4.74 7.68 7.88
C ASP A 42 3.58 7.64 6.89
N PHE A 43 2.46 8.23 7.27
CA PHE A 43 1.26 8.37 6.43
C PHE A 43 1.05 9.80 5.92
N PHE A 44 1.90 10.77 6.26
CA PHE A 44 1.77 12.17 5.85
C PHE A 44 2.55 12.50 4.59
N THR A 45 3.58 11.71 4.27
CA THR A 45 4.33 11.81 3.02
C THR A 45 3.74 10.86 1.98
N TYR A 46 2.99 11.38 1.01
CA TYR A 46 2.36 10.60 -0.05
C TYR A 46 2.27 11.37 -1.37
N THR A 47 1.94 10.66 -2.44
CA THR A 47 1.66 11.22 -3.76
C THR A 47 0.22 10.92 -4.19
N GLU A 48 -0.37 11.81 -4.97
CA GLU A 48 -1.69 11.59 -5.57
C GLU A 48 -1.53 10.73 -6.82
N MET A 49 -2.24 9.60 -6.88
CA MET A 49 -2.22 8.66 -8.01
C MET A 49 -3.63 8.42 -8.55
N GLU A 50 -3.78 8.29 -9.87
CA GLU A 50 -5.04 7.85 -10.48
C GLU A 50 -5.22 6.34 -10.30
N LEU A 51 -6.48 5.87 -10.35
CA LEU A 51 -6.79 4.45 -10.21
C LEU A 51 -6.07 3.57 -11.25
N SER A 52 -5.94 4.06 -12.49
CA SER A 52 -5.24 3.34 -13.56
C SER A 52 -3.78 3.08 -13.20
N ASP A 53 -3.08 4.10 -12.69
CA ASP A 53 -1.65 4.00 -12.38
C ASP A 53 -1.42 3.02 -11.22
N ILE A 54 -2.33 3.00 -10.24
CA ILE A 54 -2.30 2.06 -9.12
C ILE A 54 -2.47 0.63 -9.62
N ILE A 55 -3.48 0.39 -10.47
CA ILE A 55 -3.76 -0.94 -11.04
C ILE A 55 -2.56 -1.42 -11.88
N ASP A 56 -2.05 -0.58 -12.76
CA ASP A 56 -0.92 -0.91 -13.62
C ASP A 56 0.32 -1.27 -12.79
N LYS A 57 0.57 -0.51 -11.71
CA LYS A 57 1.67 -0.79 -10.79
C LYS A 57 1.48 -2.12 -10.06
N VAL A 58 0.28 -2.41 -9.54
CA VAL A 58 -0.01 -3.67 -8.86
C VAL A 58 0.16 -4.86 -9.79
N LEU A 59 -0.38 -4.78 -11.01
CA LEU A 59 -0.29 -5.85 -12.00
C LEU A 59 1.15 -6.09 -12.48
N SER A 60 1.99 -5.06 -12.52
CA SER A 60 3.40 -5.18 -12.92
C SER A 60 4.23 -6.14 -12.06
N TYR A 61 3.79 -6.43 -10.83
CA TYR A 61 4.50 -7.34 -9.92
C TYR A 61 4.25 -8.83 -10.23
N ASN A 62 3.24 -9.17 -11.03
CA ASN A 62 2.87 -10.55 -11.35
C ASN A 62 2.82 -11.46 -10.10
N CYS A 63 2.24 -10.97 -9.01
CA CYS A 63 2.19 -11.68 -7.74
C CYS A 63 1.17 -12.84 -7.82
N GLU A 64 1.68 -14.07 -7.85
CA GLU A 64 0.88 -15.28 -7.75
C GLU A 64 0.65 -15.60 -6.26
N ARG A 65 -0.59 -15.44 -5.81
CA ARG A 65 -1.02 -15.74 -4.45
C ARG A 65 -1.63 -17.13 -4.36
#